data_AF-A0A956J3D9-F1
#
_entry.id   AF-A0A956J3D9-F1
#
_cell.length_a   1.000
_cell.length_b   1.000
_cell.length_c   1.000
_cell.angle_alpha   90.00
_cell.angle_beta   90.00
_cell.angle_gamma   90.00
#
_symmetry.space_group_name_H-M   'P 1'
#
loop_
_entity.id
_entity.type
_entity.pdbx_description
1 polymer ?
#
loop_
_entity_poly.entity_id
_entity_poly.type
_entity_poly.pdbx_seq_one_letter_code
_entity_poly.pdbx_strand_id
1 'polypeptide(L)'
;MATSRHIIIGDIHGCADALSELLRECRRTPTDTLISVGDLVDRGPDPAAVVRFFMEDDNALAILGNHEDKHVRVHAGELPPGSNQLVTQLQMGEFYAEALRWFATLPTCHTVLDHFVCHAGVDWQHPLDAQPRNALLRGKVRSRASVESGHKEPLDWLSDHPSWTADYRGDTPVVYGHYSTDAVREHNNTIGLDTGAGGGKELTGAPRLTALILPERVFVSVPASDSVAGDVIANRRDEYEALKARHAEAQSRRRPKKAAPRTKAAPMLVDGVELNGRWLMETHGFAAGPELGQALTRLKQAFEAGDLATLADVAQILTDP
;
A
#
# COMPACT_ATOMS: atom_id res chain seq x y z
N MET A 1 -26.55 -22.97 17.08
CA MET A 1 -25.20 -23.38 16.66
C MET A 1 -24.23 -22.51 17.42
N ALA A 2 -23.14 -23.06 17.98
CA ALA A 2 -22.10 -22.20 18.54
C ALA A 2 -21.61 -21.30 17.40
N THR A 3 -21.71 -19.99 17.57
CA THR A 3 -21.20 -19.01 16.60
C THR A 3 -19.70 -19.20 16.53
N SER A 4 -19.16 -19.38 15.32
CA SER A 4 -17.72 -19.49 15.12
C SER A 4 -17.06 -18.21 15.64
N ARG A 5 -16.05 -18.36 16.49
CA ARG A 5 -15.33 -17.24 17.11
C ARG A 5 -14.17 -16.83 16.20
N HIS A 6 -14.06 -15.54 15.95
CA HIS A 6 -13.04 -14.97 15.06
C HIS A 6 -12.18 -13.97 15.83
N ILE A 7 -10.88 -14.00 15.62
CA ILE A 7 -9.91 -13.12 16.27
C ILE A 7 -9.17 -12.38 15.16
N ILE A 8 -9.34 -11.08 15.06
CA ILE A 8 -8.68 -10.22 14.06
C ILE A 8 -7.53 -9.49 14.76
N ILE A 9 -6.29 -9.64 14.31
CA ILE A 9 -5.08 -9.05 14.91
C ILE A 9 -4.56 -7.92 14.02
N GLY A 10 -4.14 -6.82 14.65
CA GLY A 10 -3.41 -5.71 14.02
C GLY A 10 -2.01 -6.08 13.49
N ASP A 11 -1.24 -5.06 13.11
CA ASP A 11 0.12 -5.19 12.57
C ASP A 11 1.05 -5.86 13.59
N ILE A 12 1.78 -6.91 13.18
CA ILE A 12 2.58 -7.75 14.10
C ILE A 12 4.07 -7.40 14.04
N HIS A 13 4.56 -7.07 12.84
CA HIS A 13 5.94 -6.64 12.60
C HIS A 13 7.00 -7.53 13.29
N GLY A 14 6.90 -8.85 13.12
CA GLY A 14 7.87 -9.80 13.69
C GLY A 14 7.89 -9.91 15.22
N CYS A 15 6.90 -9.35 15.92
CA CYS A 15 6.77 -9.46 17.38
C CYS A 15 6.18 -10.81 17.79
N ALA A 16 6.91 -11.91 17.54
CA ALA A 16 6.45 -13.29 17.79
C ALA A 16 6.06 -13.56 19.26
N ASP A 17 6.79 -12.98 20.21
CA ASP A 17 6.47 -13.10 21.64
C ASP A 17 5.12 -12.43 21.97
N ALA A 18 4.89 -11.22 21.44
CA ALA A 18 3.63 -10.51 21.61
C ALA A 18 2.46 -11.24 20.94
N LEU A 19 2.67 -11.83 19.75
CA LEU A 19 1.67 -12.69 19.13
C LEU A 19 1.32 -13.87 20.04
N SER A 20 2.32 -14.59 20.54
CA SER A 20 2.11 -15.73 21.44
C SER A 20 1.37 -15.35 22.72
N GLU A 21 1.74 -14.21 23.33
CA GLU A 21 1.08 -13.68 24.52
C GLU A 21 -0.37 -13.28 24.23
N LEU A 22 -0.62 -12.60 23.12
CA LEU A 22 -1.96 -12.17 22.71
C LEU A 22 -2.89 -13.36 22.50
N LEU A 23 -2.43 -14.41 21.82
CA LEU A 23 -3.23 -15.62 21.61
C LEU A 23 -3.59 -16.31 22.93
N ARG A 24 -2.67 -16.29 23.91
CA ARG A 24 -2.92 -16.79 25.27
C ARG A 24 -3.96 -15.94 26.00
N GLU A 25 -3.85 -14.62 25.95
CA GLU A 25 -4.80 -13.69 26.58
C GLU A 25 -6.19 -13.75 25.93
N CYS A 26 -6.24 -13.91 24.61
CA CYS A 26 -7.48 -14.21 23.88
C CYS A 26 -8.04 -15.60 24.22
N ARG A 27 -7.29 -16.46 24.92
CA ARG A 27 -7.65 -17.87 25.16
C ARG A 27 -8.04 -18.55 23.85
N ARG A 28 -7.24 -18.34 22.80
CA ARG A 28 -7.51 -18.90 21.47
C ARG A 28 -7.53 -20.42 21.55
N THR A 29 -8.55 -21.00 20.95
CA THR A 29 -8.67 -22.45 20.75
C THR A 29 -8.40 -22.81 19.29
N PRO A 30 -8.07 -24.08 18.97
CA PRO A 30 -7.89 -24.51 17.58
C PRO A 30 -9.13 -24.36 16.70
N THR A 31 -10.33 -24.18 17.27
CA THR A 31 -11.57 -23.94 16.52
C THR A 31 -11.81 -22.46 16.21
N ASP A 32 -11.05 -21.56 16.84
CA ASP A 32 -11.18 -20.12 16.59
C ASP A 32 -10.43 -19.76 15.31
N THR A 33 -11.09 -19.04 14.41
CA THR A 33 -10.44 -18.50 13.21
C THR A 33 -9.62 -17.26 13.57
N LEU A 34 -8.36 -17.23 13.15
CA LEU A 34 -7.46 -16.11 13.34
C LEU A 34 -7.24 -15.38 12.02
N ILE A 35 -7.30 -14.05 12.04
CA ILE A 35 -7.11 -13.22 10.86
C ILE A 35 -6.11 -12.11 11.20
N SER A 36 -4.98 -12.04 10.51
CA SER A 36 -4.10 -10.86 10.58
C SER A 36 -4.47 -9.85 9.51
N VAL A 37 -4.41 -8.55 9.86
CA VAL A 37 -4.57 -7.43 8.91
C VAL A 37 -3.32 -7.18 8.03
N GLY A 38 -2.31 -8.03 8.09
CA GLY A 38 -1.05 -7.89 7.34
C GLY A 38 0.08 -7.28 8.17
N ASP A 39 1.17 -6.89 7.51
CA ASP A 39 2.38 -6.36 8.15
C ASP A 39 2.90 -7.32 9.24
N LEU A 40 3.11 -8.56 8.83
CA LEU A 40 3.67 -9.65 9.63
C LEU A 40 5.17 -9.48 9.85
N VAL A 41 5.86 -8.84 8.89
CA VAL A 41 7.33 -8.76 8.84
C VAL A 41 7.84 -7.34 9.06
N ASP A 42 9.16 -7.18 9.01
CA ASP A 42 9.91 -5.96 9.29
C ASP A 42 9.90 -5.51 10.75
N ARG A 43 10.95 -4.74 11.07
CA ARG A 43 11.16 -3.99 12.31
C ARG A 43 11.38 -4.82 13.58
N GLY A 44 10.49 -5.75 13.92
CA GLY A 44 10.59 -6.54 15.14
C GLY A 44 11.55 -7.74 15.07
N PRO A 45 11.65 -8.50 16.16
CA PRO A 45 12.78 -9.40 16.42
C PRO A 45 12.77 -10.71 15.65
N ASP A 46 11.59 -11.27 15.37
CA ASP A 46 11.49 -12.59 14.75
C ASP A 46 10.33 -12.66 13.73
N PRO A 47 10.53 -12.07 12.53
CA PRO A 47 9.54 -12.16 11.46
C PRO A 47 9.42 -13.59 10.91
N ALA A 48 10.42 -14.46 11.09
CA ALA A 48 10.36 -15.85 10.62
C ALA A 48 9.35 -16.66 11.44
N ALA A 49 9.37 -16.53 12.77
CA ALA A 49 8.42 -17.20 13.65
C ALA A 49 6.97 -16.78 13.38
N VAL A 50 6.72 -15.48 13.19
CA VAL A 50 5.37 -14.97 12.85
C VAL A 50 4.88 -15.58 11.54
N VAL A 51 5.71 -15.57 10.48
CA VAL A 51 5.29 -16.09 9.17
C VAL A 51 5.07 -17.59 9.20
N ARG A 52 5.95 -18.37 9.86
CA ARG A 52 5.75 -19.82 10.02
C ARG A 52 4.43 -20.13 10.72
N PHE A 53 4.11 -19.40 11.79
CA PHE A 53 2.86 -19.59 12.50
C PHE A 53 1.63 -19.45 11.58
N PHE A 54 1.55 -18.40 10.75
CA PHE A 54 0.43 -18.23 9.81
C PHE A 54 0.45 -19.19 8.62
N MET A 55 1.61 -19.77 8.29
CA MET A 55 1.72 -20.79 7.24
C MET A 55 1.33 -22.19 7.73
N GLU A 56 1.53 -22.49 9.01
CA GLU A 56 1.37 -23.82 9.60
C GLU A 56 0.01 -24.02 10.31
N ASP A 57 -0.67 -22.93 10.70
CA ASP A 57 -1.97 -22.99 11.38
C ASP A 57 -3.14 -22.95 10.38
N ASP A 58 -3.81 -24.08 10.19
CA ASP A 58 -4.94 -24.24 9.27
C ASP A 58 -6.14 -23.32 9.57
N ASN A 59 -6.25 -22.80 10.80
CA ASN A 59 -7.30 -21.86 11.22
C ASN A 59 -6.78 -20.43 11.34
N ALA A 60 -5.61 -20.13 10.77
CA ALA A 60 -5.07 -18.78 10.64
C ALA A 60 -5.01 -18.34 9.19
N LEU A 61 -5.36 -17.08 8.96
CA LEU A 61 -5.25 -16.39 7.68
C LEU A 61 -4.55 -15.05 7.90
N ALA A 62 -3.74 -14.66 6.94
CA ALA A 62 -3.22 -13.31 6.85
C ALA A 62 -3.68 -12.67 5.54
N ILE A 63 -4.04 -11.40 5.57
CA ILE A 63 -4.12 -10.59 4.36
C ILE A 63 -2.77 -9.93 4.09
N LEU A 64 -2.56 -9.49 2.85
CA LEU A 64 -1.34 -8.83 2.43
C LEU A 64 -1.23 -7.42 3.03
N GLY A 65 -0.15 -7.12 3.74
CA GLY A 65 0.22 -5.77 4.14
C GLY A 65 1.15 -5.08 3.13
N ASN A 66 1.44 -3.80 3.33
CA ASN A 66 2.38 -3.11 2.43
C ASN A 66 3.83 -3.55 2.64
N HIS A 67 4.18 -4.07 3.81
CA HIS A 67 5.52 -4.59 4.06
C HIS A 67 5.76 -5.87 3.26
N GLU A 68 4.86 -6.85 3.33
CA GLU A 68 4.94 -8.08 2.51
C GLU A 68 4.95 -7.75 1.00
N ASP A 69 4.07 -6.84 0.55
CA ASP A 69 4.05 -6.39 -0.85
C ASP A 69 5.41 -5.78 -1.27
N LYS A 70 6.02 -4.97 -0.39
CA LYS A 70 7.32 -4.36 -0.69
C LYS A 70 8.41 -5.43 -0.82
N HIS A 71 8.39 -6.48 0.00
CA HIS A 71 9.31 -7.61 -0.12
C HIS A 71 9.19 -8.33 -1.46
N VAL A 72 7.95 -8.63 -1.90
CA VAL A 72 7.68 -9.26 -3.21
C VAL A 72 8.20 -8.38 -4.35
N ARG A 73 7.93 -7.08 -4.30
CA ARG A 73 8.34 -6.12 -5.35
C ARG A 73 9.85 -5.88 -5.38
N VAL A 74 10.51 -5.90 -4.23
CA VAL A 74 11.98 -5.85 -4.13
C VAL A 74 12.60 -7.10 -4.76
N HIS A 75 12.06 -8.29 -4.47
CA HIS A 75 12.53 -9.53 -5.07
C HIS A 75 12.34 -9.55 -6.60
N ALA A 76 11.19 -9.07 -7.07
CA ALA A 76 10.91 -8.87 -8.49
C ALA A 76 11.81 -7.81 -9.16
N GLY A 77 12.51 -6.98 -8.38
CA GLY A 77 13.40 -5.93 -8.88
C GLY A 77 12.67 -4.64 -9.30
N GLU A 78 11.41 -4.49 -8.92
CA GLU A 78 10.63 -3.28 -9.17
C GLU A 78 11.07 -2.12 -8.27
N LEU A 79 11.62 -2.43 -7.10
CA LEU A 79 12.02 -1.47 -6.08
C LEU A 79 13.39 -1.85 -5.47
N PRO A 80 14.18 -0.86 -5.01
CA PRO A 80 15.30 -1.13 -4.12
C PRO A 80 14.84 -1.53 -2.72
N PRO A 81 15.60 -2.42 -2.05
CA PRO A 81 15.33 -2.73 -0.65
C PRO A 81 15.60 -1.51 0.24
N GLY A 82 14.75 -1.32 1.25
CA GLY A 82 15.06 -0.45 2.39
C GLY A 82 15.82 -1.22 3.48
N SER A 83 16.21 -0.53 4.55
CA SER A 83 16.87 -1.16 5.71
C SER A 83 16.04 -2.30 6.30
N ASN A 84 14.75 -2.09 6.51
CA ASN A 84 13.86 -3.12 7.05
C ASN A 84 13.81 -4.37 6.16
N GLN A 85 13.72 -4.21 4.83
CA GLN A 85 13.73 -5.34 3.90
C GLN A 85 15.00 -6.18 4.01
N LEU A 86 16.15 -5.51 4.16
CA LEU A 86 17.44 -6.18 4.32
C LEU A 86 17.53 -6.88 5.68
N VAL A 87 17.11 -6.21 6.75
CA VAL A 87 17.07 -6.75 8.11
C VAL A 87 16.19 -8.00 8.19
N THR A 88 14.97 -7.94 7.66
CA THR A 88 14.06 -9.10 7.60
C THR A 88 14.67 -10.24 6.79
N GLN A 89 15.29 -9.94 5.64
CA GLN A 89 15.96 -10.97 4.84
C GLN A 89 17.13 -11.61 5.60
N LEU A 90 17.89 -10.83 6.39
CA LEU A 90 18.95 -11.35 7.25
C LEU A 90 18.40 -12.22 8.38
N GLN A 91 17.31 -11.80 9.02
CA GLN A 91 16.66 -12.55 10.11
C GLN A 91 16.07 -13.87 9.62
N MET A 92 15.38 -13.86 8.47
CA MET A 92 14.74 -15.06 7.91
C MET A 92 15.72 -16.05 7.27
N GLY A 93 16.90 -15.59 6.83
CA GLY A 93 17.91 -16.44 6.20
C GLY A 93 17.35 -17.22 5.01
N GLU A 94 17.54 -18.54 5.00
CA GLU A 94 17.11 -19.43 3.91
C GLU A 94 15.59 -19.48 3.74
N PHE A 95 14.82 -19.28 4.82
CA PHE A 95 13.36 -19.31 4.80
C PHE A 95 12.76 -18.13 4.02
N TYR A 96 13.52 -17.05 3.83
CA TYR A 96 13.05 -15.84 3.16
C TYR A 96 12.47 -16.10 1.76
N ALA A 97 13.09 -17.01 1.00
CA ALA A 97 12.62 -17.35 -0.36
C ALA A 97 11.25 -18.05 -0.35
N GLU A 98 10.97 -18.83 0.67
CA GLU A 98 9.68 -19.49 0.86
C GLU A 98 8.61 -18.50 1.32
N ALA A 99 8.93 -17.66 2.31
CA ALA A 99 8.06 -16.58 2.76
C ALA A 99 7.64 -15.67 1.60
N LEU A 100 8.56 -15.29 0.71
CA LEU A 100 8.25 -14.50 -0.50
C LEU A 100 7.23 -15.16 -1.43
N ARG A 101 7.33 -16.47 -1.63
CA ARG A 101 6.36 -17.21 -2.45
C ARG A 101 4.98 -17.19 -1.81
N TRP A 102 4.92 -17.37 -0.48
CA TRP A 102 3.67 -17.30 0.27
C TRP A 102 3.07 -15.89 0.26
N PHE A 103 3.86 -14.84 0.47
CA PHE A 103 3.40 -13.44 0.39
C PHE A 103 2.74 -13.11 -0.95
N ALA A 104 3.26 -13.63 -2.05
CA ALA A 104 2.68 -13.43 -3.38
C ALA A 104 1.29 -14.07 -3.57
N THR A 105 0.86 -14.93 -2.64
CA THR A 105 -0.46 -15.59 -2.65
C THR A 105 -1.48 -14.95 -1.71
N LEU A 106 -1.05 -14.04 -0.83
CA LEU A 106 -1.93 -13.47 0.19
C LEU A 106 -3.03 -12.60 -0.44
N PRO A 107 -4.29 -12.73 0.01
CA PRO A 107 -5.38 -11.87 -0.45
C PRO A 107 -5.20 -10.45 0.09
N THR A 108 -5.66 -9.43 -0.64
CA THR A 108 -5.55 -8.03 -0.20
C THR A 108 -6.63 -7.59 0.78
N CYS A 109 -7.67 -8.41 0.95
CA CYS A 109 -8.77 -8.19 1.88
C CYS A 109 -9.45 -9.53 2.20
N HIS A 110 -10.28 -9.54 3.23
CA HIS A 110 -11.10 -10.69 3.61
C HIS A 110 -12.43 -10.22 4.19
N THR A 111 -13.47 -11.05 4.10
CA THR A 111 -14.75 -10.79 4.77
C THR A 111 -15.03 -11.91 5.74
N VAL A 112 -15.29 -11.56 6.98
CA VAL A 112 -15.56 -12.49 8.08
C VAL A 112 -16.81 -12.04 8.81
N LEU A 113 -17.78 -12.93 8.98
CA LEU A 113 -19.13 -12.56 9.41
C LEU A 113 -19.67 -11.42 8.50
N ASP A 114 -19.96 -10.26 9.09
CA ASP A 114 -20.38 -9.02 8.45
C ASP A 114 -19.26 -7.96 8.39
N HIS A 115 -18.02 -8.30 8.75
CA HIS A 115 -16.89 -7.38 8.78
C HIS A 115 -16.00 -7.51 7.54
N PHE A 116 -15.60 -6.37 6.98
CA PHE A 116 -14.60 -6.28 5.92
C PHE A 116 -13.23 -5.99 6.53
N VAL A 117 -12.23 -6.80 6.20
CA VAL A 117 -10.87 -6.69 6.73
C VAL A 117 -9.94 -6.30 5.59
N CYS A 118 -9.22 -5.19 5.76
CA CYS A 118 -8.19 -4.72 4.84
C CYS A 118 -6.98 -4.23 5.61
N HIS A 119 -5.82 -4.08 4.96
CA HIS A 119 -4.62 -3.66 5.67
C HIS A 119 -4.67 -2.17 6.06
N ALA A 120 -4.91 -1.27 5.10
CA ALA A 120 -4.82 0.17 5.32
C ALA A 120 -6.16 0.89 5.26
N GLY A 121 -6.90 0.78 4.15
CA GLY A 121 -8.17 1.48 4.04
C GLY A 121 -8.95 1.20 2.76
N VAL A 122 -10.13 1.80 2.67
CA VAL A 122 -11.03 1.65 1.51
C VAL A 122 -11.29 3.00 0.85
N ASP A 123 -11.43 2.98 -0.48
CA ASP A 123 -11.89 4.11 -1.27
C ASP A 123 -13.41 4.12 -1.30
N TRP A 124 -14.01 5.16 -0.72
CA TRP A 124 -15.45 5.35 -0.61
C TRP A 124 -16.16 5.45 -1.97
N GLN A 125 -15.43 5.69 -3.06
CA GLN A 125 -15.99 5.75 -4.42
C GLN A 125 -16.17 4.37 -5.05
N HIS A 126 -15.64 3.31 -4.44
CA HIS A 126 -15.68 1.94 -4.95
C HIS A 126 -16.47 1.04 -3.99
N PRO A 127 -17.19 0.04 -4.49
CA PRO A 127 -17.77 -0.99 -3.62
C PRO A 127 -16.65 -1.82 -2.97
N LEU A 128 -16.94 -2.44 -1.81
CA LEU A 128 -15.93 -3.15 -1.01
C LEU A 128 -15.30 -4.35 -1.75
N ASP A 129 -16.04 -5.00 -2.63
CA ASP A 129 -15.59 -6.13 -3.45
C ASP A 129 -14.80 -5.72 -4.71
N ALA A 130 -14.70 -4.42 -5.01
CA ALA A 130 -13.96 -3.89 -6.15
C ALA A 130 -12.97 -2.77 -5.74
N GLN A 131 -12.38 -2.90 -4.55
CA GLN A 131 -11.47 -1.90 -4.02
C GLN A 131 -10.13 -1.85 -4.78
N PRO A 132 -9.60 -0.65 -5.09
CA PRO A 132 -8.27 -0.50 -5.67
C PRO A 132 -7.19 -1.03 -4.72
N ARG A 133 -6.23 -1.81 -5.24
CA ARG A 133 -5.12 -2.38 -4.45
C ARG A 133 -4.33 -1.34 -3.63
N ASN A 134 -4.15 -0.13 -4.17
CA ASN A 134 -3.43 0.93 -3.45
C ASN A 134 -4.24 1.54 -2.29
N ALA A 135 -5.57 1.50 -2.34
CA ALA A 135 -6.39 1.85 -1.18
C ALA A 135 -6.19 0.80 -0.09
N LEU A 136 -6.42 -0.48 -0.41
CA LEU A 136 -6.33 -1.60 0.53
C LEU A 136 -4.96 -1.71 1.21
N LEU A 137 -3.87 -1.50 0.47
CA LEU A 137 -2.51 -1.70 1.00
C LEU A 137 -1.86 -0.43 1.55
N ARG A 138 -2.27 0.77 1.13
CA ARG A 138 -1.52 2.00 1.45
C ARG A 138 -2.40 3.15 1.92
N GLY A 139 -3.72 2.93 2.00
CA GLY A 139 -4.69 3.95 2.36
C GLY A 139 -4.69 5.17 1.43
N LYS A 140 -4.11 5.03 0.22
CA LYS A 140 -3.98 6.13 -0.74
C LYS A 140 -5.29 6.34 -1.48
N VAL A 141 -6.18 7.07 -0.84
CA VAL A 141 -7.50 7.43 -1.35
C VAL A 141 -7.64 8.94 -1.44
N ARG A 142 -8.55 9.42 -2.28
CA ARG A 142 -8.90 10.84 -2.33
C ARG A 142 -10.02 11.11 -1.33
N SER A 143 -9.84 12.12 -0.47
CA SER A 143 -10.93 12.60 0.38
C SER A 143 -12.10 13.08 -0.46
N ARG A 144 -13.33 12.98 0.06
CA ARG A 144 -14.54 13.49 -0.60
C ARG A 144 -14.45 14.97 -0.93
N ALA A 145 -13.99 15.78 0.03
CA ALA A 145 -13.76 17.21 -0.18
C ALA A 145 -12.78 17.48 -1.34
N SER A 146 -11.72 16.68 -1.48
CA SER A 146 -10.76 16.81 -2.59
C SER A 146 -11.38 16.46 -3.94
N VAL A 147 -12.24 15.44 -3.98
CA VAL A 147 -12.98 15.07 -5.19
C VAL A 147 -13.99 16.15 -5.57
N GLU A 148 -14.73 16.69 -4.61
CA GLU A 148 -15.79 17.68 -4.82
C GLU A 148 -15.24 19.08 -5.19
N SER A 149 -14.15 19.51 -4.55
CA SER A 149 -13.55 20.84 -4.78
C SER A 149 -12.52 20.90 -5.91
N GLY A 150 -12.06 19.74 -6.40
CA GLY A 150 -10.94 19.63 -7.35
C GLY A 150 -9.56 20.00 -6.78
N HIS A 151 -9.48 20.42 -5.51
CA HIS A 151 -8.23 20.73 -4.82
C HIS A 151 -7.68 19.49 -4.14
N LYS A 152 -6.36 19.29 -4.16
CA LYS A 152 -5.72 18.19 -3.41
C LYS A 152 -5.61 18.60 -1.95
N GLU A 153 -6.46 18.05 -1.09
CA GLU A 153 -6.24 18.11 0.36
C GLU A 153 -5.14 17.10 0.73
N PRO A 154 -4.05 17.53 1.40
CA PRO A 154 -2.82 16.73 1.54
C PRO A 154 -2.77 15.95 2.85
N LEU A 155 -3.85 15.30 3.26
CA LEU A 155 -3.87 14.63 4.56
C LEU A 155 -4.22 13.16 4.43
N ASP A 156 -3.19 12.31 4.55
CA ASP A 156 -3.33 10.87 4.83
C ASP A 156 -3.86 10.62 6.27
N TRP A 157 -3.93 11.69 7.09
CA TRP A 157 -4.26 11.67 8.52
C TRP A 157 -5.13 12.89 8.91
N LEU A 158 -6.22 12.64 9.65
CA LEU A 158 -6.93 13.61 10.48
C LEU A 158 -6.44 13.46 11.93
N SER A 159 -6.72 14.43 12.81
CA SER A 159 -6.08 14.59 14.14
C SER A 159 -5.72 13.30 14.90
N ASP A 160 -6.58 12.28 14.89
CA ASP A 160 -6.36 11.00 15.59
C ASP A 160 -6.75 9.74 14.78
N HIS A 161 -7.03 9.88 13.48
CA HIS A 161 -7.45 8.77 12.61
C HIS A 161 -7.14 9.03 11.12
N PRO A 162 -7.05 7.98 10.29
CA PRO A 162 -6.83 8.15 8.85
C PRO A 162 -7.97 8.91 8.19
N SER A 163 -7.66 9.82 7.27
CA SER A 163 -8.66 10.71 6.68
C SER A 163 -9.78 9.98 5.94
N TRP A 164 -9.50 8.82 5.35
CA TRP A 164 -10.49 8.01 4.65
C TRP A 164 -11.65 7.56 5.54
N THR A 165 -11.39 7.34 6.84
CA THR A 165 -12.42 6.92 7.80
C THR A 165 -13.47 8.01 8.00
N ALA A 166 -13.12 9.28 7.80
CA ALA A 166 -14.07 10.40 7.87
C ALA A 166 -15.05 10.43 6.70
N ASP A 167 -14.73 9.78 5.58
CA ASP A 167 -15.57 9.73 4.38
C ASP A 167 -16.35 8.41 4.24
N TYR A 168 -15.99 7.39 5.02
CA TYR A 168 -16.67 6.10 5.01
C TYR A 168 -18.08 6.22 5.62
N ARG A 169 -19.10 5.72 4.92
CA ARG A 169 -20.53 5.77 5.31
C ARG A 169 -21.23 4.42 5.10
N GLY A 170 -20.47 3.34 4.93
CA GLY A 170 -21.01 2.02 4.67
C GLY A 170 -21.53 1.33 5.94
N ASP A 171 -22.56 0.51 5.78
CA ASP A 171 -23.16 -0.26 6.88
C ASP A 171 -22.27 -1.45 7.32
N THR A 172 -21.36 -1.89 6.46
CA THR A 172 -20.39 -2.96 6.75
C THR A 172 -19.23 -2.42 7.61
N PRO A 173 -18.97 -2.97 8.81
CA PRO A 173 -17.81 -2.58 9.60
C PRO A 173 -16.49 -2.88 8.87
N VAL A 174 -15.54 -1.93 8.89
CA VAL A 174 -14.20 -2.11 8.27
C VAL A 174 -13.13 -2.20 9.35
N VAL A 175 -12.42 -3.32 9.44
CA VAL A 175 -11.31 -3.54 10.36
C VAL A 175 -9.99 -3.38 9.61
N TYR A 176 -9.07 -2.58 10.16
CA TYR A 176 -7.81 -2.24 9.48
C TYR A 176 -6.62 -2.08 10.46
N GLY A 177 -5.42 -2.03 9.89
CA GLY A 177 -4.14 -1.85 10.55
C GLY A 177 -3.41 -0.60 10.03
N HIS A 178 -2.12 -0.72 9.71
CA HIS A 178 -1.27 0.25 8.97
C HIS A 178 -0.98 1.59 9.65
N TYR A 179 -1.95 2.13 10.39
CA TYR A 179 -1.94 3.45 10.97
C TYR A 179 -1.74 3.33 12.48
N SER A 180 -0.48 3.27 12.90
CA SER A 180 -0.11 3.07 14.29
C SER A 180 -0.63 4.17 15.21
N THR A 181 -1.36 3.77 16.24
CA THR A 181 -1.93 4.66 17.26
C THR A 181 -1.73 4.08 18.66
N ASP A 182 -1.88 4.88 19.70
CA ASP A 182 -1.71 4.45 21.10
C ASP A 182 -2.86 3.56 21.62
N ALA A 183 -4.01 3.59 20.95
CA ALA A 183 -5.20 2.81 21.30
C ALA A 183 -6.03 2.52 20.05
N VAL A 184 -6.93 1.54 20.14
CA VAL A 184 -7.90 1.22 19.08
C VAL A 184 -8.65 2.48 18.65
N ARG A 185 -8.77 2.70 17.33
CA ARG A 185 -9.47 3.84 16.75
C ARG A 185 -10.77 3.39 16.10
N GLU A 186 -11.88 3.86 16.64
CA GLU A 186 -13.20 3.59 16.07
C GLU A 186 -13.79 4.89 15.51
N HIS A 187 -14.11 4.90 14.22
CA HIS A 187 -14.68 6.08 13.57
C HIS A 187 -15.53 5.69 12.35
N ASN A 188 -16.77 6.19 12.27
CA ASN A 188 -17.71 5.92 11.17
C ASN A 188 -17.79 4.44 10.73
N ASN A 189 -17.96 3.50 11.66
CA ASN A 189 -18.01 2.06 11.37
C ASN A 189 -16.68 1.47 10.83
N THR A 190 -15.56 2.09 11.17
CA THR A 190 -14.21 1.59 10.93
C THR A 190 -13.50 1.34 12.27
N ILE A 191 -12.61 0.35 12.32
CA ILE A 191 -11.91 -0.09 13.52
C ILE A 191 -10.43 -0.29 13.18
N GLY A 192 -9.57 0.61 13.67
CA GLY A 192 -8.11 0.52 13.54
C GLY A 192 -7.48 -0.25 14.70
N LEU A 193 -6.75 -1.32 14.39
CA LEU A 193 -6.12 -2.23 15.36
C LEU A 193 -4.61 -2.07 15.48
N ASP A 194 -3.96 -1.27 14.62
CA ASP A 194 -2.53 -1.03 14.72
C ASP A 194 -2.21 -0.15 15.94
N THR A 195 -1.79 -0.82 17.02
CA THR A 195 -1.35 -0.19 18.27
C THR A 195 0.17 -0.11 18.41
N GLY A 196 0.90 -0.15 17.29
CA GLY A 196 2.30 0.22 17.20
C GLY A 196 3.32 -0.88 17.43
N ALA A 197 2.94 -2.16 17.40
CA ALA A 197 3.90 -3.27 17.51
C ALA A 197 5.02 -3.13 16.45
N GLY A 198 6.27 -3.32 16.88
CA GLY A 198 7.44 -3.29 16.00
C GLY A 198 7.87 -1.90 15.52
N GLY A 199 7.26 -0.79 15.89
CA GLY A 199 7.80 0.51 15.47
C GLY A 199 7.03 1.76 15.87
N GLY A 200 6.03 1.62 16.72
CA GLY A 200 5.16 2.72 17.12
C GLY A 200 5.60 3.47 18.36
N LYS A 201 6.75 3.20 18.99
CA LYS A 201 7.05 3.78 20.31
C LYS A 201 7.07 5.31 20.31
N GLU A 202 7.59 5.94 19.26
CA GLU A 202 7.58 7.41 19.12
C GLU A 202 6.17 7.99 19.01
N LEU A 203 5.22 7.22 18.47
CA LEU A 203 3.83 7.64 18.25
C LEU A 203 2.90 7.24 19.41
N THR A 204 3.19 6.12 20.06
CA THR A 204 2.30 5.44 21.03
C THR A 204 2.78 5.53 22.47
N GLY A 205 4.06 5.86 22.69
CA GLY A 205 4.73 5.81 23.99
C GLY A 205 5.03 4.38 24.47
N ALA A 206 4.08 3.45 24.30
CA ALA A 206 4.18 2.05 24.68
C ALA A 206 3.54 1.15 23.61
N PRO A 207 4.33 0.57 22.70
CA PRO A 207 3.84 -0.34 21.67
C PRO A 207 3.02 -1.50 22.23
N ARG A 208 1.90 -1.80 21.57
CA ARG A 208 1.05 -2.95 21.89
C ARG A 208 0.69 -3.70 20.62
N LEU A 209 0.42 -5.00 20.77
CA LEU A 209 -0.28 -5.78 19.77
C LEU A 209 -1.73 -5.96 20.22
N THR A 210 -2.69 -5.68 19.33
CA THR A 210 -4.12 -5.68 19.65
C THR A 210 -4.91 -6.61 18.75
N ALA A 211 -5.90 -7.28 19.33
CA ALA A 211 -6.89 -8.10 18.65
C ALA A 211 -8.31 -7.63 18.94
N LEU A 212 -9.20 -7.83 17.96
CA LEU A 212 -10.65 -7.79 18.09
C LEU A 212 -11.20 -9.21 18.04
N ILE A 213 -11.97 -9.60 19.05
CA ILE A 213 -12.67 -10.88 19.13
C ILE A 213 -14.13 -10.68 18.71
N LEU A 214 -14.61 -11.47 17.76
CA LEU A 214 -15.98 -11.50 17.28
C LEU A 214 -16.64 -12.86 17.55
N PRO A 215 -17.96 -12.90 17.76
CA PRO A 215 -18.92 -11.78 17.67
C PRO A 215 -19.01 -10.89 18.92
N GLU A 216 -18.29 -11.20 19.99
CA GLU A 216 -18.41 -10.49 21.29
C GLU A 216 -17.92 -9.03 21.26
N ARG A 217 -17.20 -8.64 20.21
CA ARG A 217 -16.56 -7.32 20.01
C ARG A 217 -15.71 -6.91 21.22
N VAL A 218 -14.83 -7.82 21.62
CA VAL A 218 -13.90 -7.60 22.74
C VAL A 218 -12.51 -7.29 22.20
N PHE A 219 -11.92 -6.19 22.66
CA PHE A 219 -10.53 -5.87 22.37
C PHE A 219 -9.60 -6.48 23.42
N VAL A 220 -8.53 -7.12 22.97
CA VAL A 220 -7.46 -7.64 23.82
C VAL A 220 -6.16 -7.06 23.31
N SER A 221 -5.33 -6.53 24.19
CA SER A 221 -4.03 -5.97 23.82
C SER A 221 -2.96 -6.45 24.78
N VAL A 222 -1.76 -6.71 24.28
CA VAL A 222 -0.58 -7.06 25.08
C VAL A 222 0.58 -6.12 24.74
N PRO A 223 1.57 -5.92 25.65
CA PRO A 223 2.78 -5.19 25.31
C PRO A 223 3.49 -5.82 24.10
N ALA A 224 4.09 -4.98 23.26
CA ALA A 224 4.91 -5.42 22.13
C ALA A 224 6.28 -4.74 22.15
N SER A 225 7.26 -5.37 21.50
CA SER A 225 8.56 -4.74 21.28
C SER A 225 8.45 -3.57 20.32
N ASP A 226 9.32 -2.58 20.49
CA ASP A 226 9.61 -1.59 19.46
C ASP A 226 10.52 -2.19 18.36
N SER A 227 10.85 -1.40 17.35
CA SER A 227 11.77 -1.82 16.28
C SER A 227 13.15 -2.20 16.84
N VAL A 228 13.66 -3.37 16.44
CA VAL A 228 15.02 -3.83 16.73
C VAL A 228 15.94 -3.73 15.52
N ALA A 229 15.48 -3.13 14.42
CA ALA A 229 16.23 -3.09 13.16
C ALA A 229 17.62 -2.45 13.32
N GLY A 230 17.74 -1.41 14.14
CA GLY A 230 19.03 -0.77 14.46
C GLY A 230 20.01 -1.73 15.12
N ASP A 231 19.53 -2.51 16.10
CA ASP A 231 20.34 -3.48 16.84
C ASP A 231 20.78 -4.63 15.92
N VAL A 232 19.89 -5.13 15.05
CA VAL A 232 20.25 -6.17 14.07
C VAL A 232 21.34 -5.65 13.12
N ILE A 233 21.21 -4.42 12.61
CA ILE A 233 22.22 -3.81 11.73
C ILE A 233 23.55 -3.65 12.47
N ALA A 234 23.53 -3.22 13.72
CA ALA A 234 24.74 -3.05 14.52
C ALA A 234 25.44 -4.39 14.79
N ASN A 235 24.67 -5.41 15.20
CA ASN A 235 25.21 -6.72 15.59
C ASN A 235 25.64 -7.58 14.39
N ARG A 236 25.05 -7.36 13.20
CA ARG A 236 25.32 -8.14 11.97
C ARG A 236 25.80 -7.26 10.82
N ARG A 237 26.65 -6.27 11.14
CA ARG A 237 27.01 -5.19 10.20
C ARG A 237 27.60 -5.69 8.89
N ASP A 238 28.55 -6.63 8.96
CA ASP A 238 29.23 -7.14 7.77
C ASP A 238 28.28 -7.91 6.85
N GLU A 239 27.41 -8.76 7.44
CA GLU A 239 26.38 -9.49 6.69
C GLU A 239 25.38 -8.52 6.04
N TYR A 240 24.99 -7.47 6.77
CA TYR A 240 24.09 -6.44 6.28
C TYR A 240 24.67 -5.68 5.08
N GLU A 241 25.91 -5.18 5.18
CA GLU A 241 26.55 -4.46 4.08
C GLU A 241 26.81 -5.39 2.88
N ALA A 242 27.18 -6.66 3.12
CA ALA A 242 27.33 -7.64 2.05
C ALA A 242 25.99 -7.92 1.35
N LEU A 243 24.89 -8.07 2.08
CA LEU A 243 23.56 -8.24 1.49
C LEU A 243 23.13 -7.00 0.70
N LYS A 244 23.35 -5.81 1.24
CA LYS A 244 23.05 -4.54 0.57
C LYS A 244 23.84 -4.39 -0.73
N ALA A 245 25.13 -4.72 -0.73
CA ALA A 245 25.98 -4.70 -1.91
C ALA A 245 25.50 -5.67 -2.99
N ARG A 246 25.11 -6.90 -2.61
CA ARG A 246 24.53 -7.89 -3.55
C ARG A 246 23.27 -7.37 -4.22
N HIS A 247 22.38 -6.73 -3.47
CA HIS A 247 21.17 -6.10 -4.04
C HIS A 247 21.52 -4.95 -5.00
N ALA A 248 22.45 -4.07 -4.62
CA ALA A 248 22.88 -2.97 -5.48
C ALA A 248 23.50 -3.47 -6.80
N GLU A 249 24.29 -4.54 -6.75
CA GLU A 249 24.85 -5.18 -7.94
C GLU A 249 23.77 -5.83 -8.82
N ALA A 250 22.83 -6.58 -8.22
CA ALA A 250 21.72 -7.17 -8.97
C ALA A 250 20.88 -6.10 -9.68
N GLN A 251 20.64 -4.96 -9.02
CA GLN A 251 19.93 -3.83 -9.61
C GLN A 251 20.70 -3.15 -10.75
N SER A 252 22.03 -3.00 -10.62
CA SER A 252 22.84 -2.41 -11.69
C SER A 252 22.87 -3.29 -12.94
N ARG A 253 22.83 -4.62 -12.78
CA ARG A 253 22.71 -5.59 -13.87
C ARG A 253 21.32 -5.61 -14.51
N ARG A 254 20.25 -5.41 -13.72
CA ARG A 254 18.85 -5.38 -14.19
C ARG A 254 18.46 -4.08 -14.86
N ARG A 255 19.13 -2.96 -14.57
CA ARG A 255 18.89 -1.70 -15.29
C ARG A 255 19.15 -1.97 -16.79
N PRO A 256 18.14 -1.83 -17.68
CA PRO A 256 18.46 -1.69 -19.09
C PRO A 256 19.45 -0.53 -19.22
N LYS A 257 20.43 -0.63 -20.14
CA LYS A 257 21.20 0.54 -20.59
C LYS A 257 20.22 1.69 -20.66
N LYS A 258 20.47 2.79 -19.91
CA LYS A 258 19.58 3.96 -19.82
C LYS A 258 18.78 4.05 -21.11
N ALA A 259 17.45 3.92 -21.05
CA ALA A 259 16.63 4.30 -22.19
C ALA A 259 17.21 5.63 -22.67
N ALA A 260 17.60 5.69 -23.94
CA ALA A 260 18.14 6.92 -24.52
C ALA A 260 17.25 8.06 -24.02
N PRO A 261 17.83 9.18 -23.54
CA PRO A 261 17.01 10.29 -23.05
C PRO A 261 15.89 10.48 -24.05
N ARG A 262 14.62 10.42 -23.61
CA ARG A 262 13.49 10.66 -24.51
C ARG A 262 13.83 11.98 -25.19
N THR A 263 14.26 11.91 -26.44
CA THR A 263 14.44 13.09 -27.26
C THR A 263 13.08 13.73 -27.20
N LYS A 264 12.98 14.95 -26.65
CA LYS A 264 11.75 15.73 -26.79
C LYS A 264 11.37 15.60 -28.26
N ALA A 265 10.17 15.07 -28.53
CA ALA A 265 9.68 15.02 -29.90
C ALA A 265 9.86 16.43 -30.47
N ALA A 266 10.38 16.54 -31.69
CA ALA A 266 10.58 17.84 -32.31
C ALA A 266 9.26 18.62 -32.23
N PRO A 267 9.30 19.93 -31.89
CA PRO A 267 8.08 20.73 -31.84
C PRO A 267 7.37 20.66 -33.20
N MET A 268 6.05 20.55 -33.17
CA MET A 268 5.23 20.63 -34.38
C MET A 268 5.22 22.08 -34.85
N LEU A 269 6.09 22.41 -35.80
CA LEU A 269 6.24 23.76 -36.34
C LEU A 269 5.57 23.86 -37.70
N VAL A 270 4.56 24.70 -37.82
CA VAL A 270 3.85 25.00 -39.08
C VAL A 270 3.84 26.51 -39.25
N ASP A 271 4.34 27.00 -40.39
CA ASP A 271 4.55 28.43 -40.67
C ASP A 271 5.29 29.19 -39.54
N GLY A 272 6.21 28.52 -38.84
CA GLY A 272 6.97 29.10 -37.73
C GLY A 272 6.22 29.19 -36.40
N VAL A 273 4.99 28.65 -36.33
CA VAL A 273 4.19 28.56 -35.10
C VAL A 273 4.32 27.16 -34.51
N GLU A 274 4.60 27.08 -33.21
CA GLU A 274 4.58 25.82 -32.47
C GLU A 274 3.14 25.45 -32.11
N LEU A 275 2.63 24.39 -32.73
CA LEU A 275 1.31 23.86 -32.46
C LEU A 275 1.35 23.04 -31.17
N ASN A 276 0.99 23.67 -30.06
CA ASN A 276 0.90 23.03 -28.75
C ASN A 276 -0.42 23.39 -28.05
N GLY A 277 -0.66 22.76 -26.90
CA GLY A 277 -1.92 22.94 -26.18
C GLY A 277 -2.19 24.39 -25.80
N ARG A 278 -1.13 25.16 -25.48
CA ARG A 278 -1.25 26.59 -25.15
C ARG A 278 -1.74 27.39 -26.35
N TRP A 279 -1.14 27.18 -27.52
CA TRP A 279 -1.56 27.86 -28.75
C TRP A 279 -3.01 27.56 -29.13
N LEU A 280 -3.46 26.29 -29.00
CA LEU A 280 -4.87 25.94 -29.25
C LEU A 280 -5.84 26.61 -28.28
N MET A 281 -5.48 26.74 -27.01
CA MET A 281 -6.31 27.44 -26.02
C MET A 281 -6.37 28.94 -26.33
N GLU A 282 -5.23 29.58 -26.65
CA GLU A 282 -5.14 31.02 -26.87
C GLU A 282 -5.70 31.47 -28.23
N THR A 283 -5.54 30.66 -29.28
CA THR A 283 -5.90 31.03 -30.66
C THR A 283 -7.18 30.36 -31.17
N HIS A 284 -7.50 29.15 -30.68
CA HIS A 284 -8.67 28.38 -31.13
C HIS A 284 -9.72 28.15 -30.02
N GLY A 285 -9.52 28.72 -28.82
CA GLY A 285 -10.53 28.75 -27.75
C GLY A 285 -10.81 27.40 -27.08
N PHE A 286 -9.92 26.42 -27.21
CA PHE A 286 -10.07 25.13 -26.53
C PHE A 286 -10.01 25.30 -25.01
N ALA A 287 -10.82 24.52 -24.28
CA ALA A 287 -10.69 24.36 -22.84
C ALA A 287 -9.68 23.25 -22.50
N ALA A 288 -9.03 23.35 -21.35
CA ALA A 288 -8.19 22.27 -20.84
C ALA A 288 -9.07 21.03 -20.56
N GLY A 289 -8.80 19.92 -21.23
CA GLY A 289 -9.60 18.71 -21.10
C GLY A 289 -9.41 17.70 -22.23
N PRO A 290 -10.27 16.67 -22.29
CA PRO A 290 -10.17 15.59 -23.28
C PRO A 290 -10.20 16.06 -24.73
N GLU A 291 -11.00 17.08 -25.05
CA GLU A 291 -11.14 17.63 -26.40
C GLU A 291 -9.83 18.27 -26.90
N LEU A 292 -9.12 18.99 -26.03
CA LEU A 292 -7.79 19.53 -26.34
C LEU A 292 -6.78 18.42 -26.63
N GLY A 293 -6.84 17.32 -25.86
CA GLY A 293 -5.99 16.14 -26.07
C GLY A 293 -6.27 15.44 -27.41
N GLN A 294 -7.53 15.32 -27.79
CA GLN A 294 -7.96 14.74 -29.07
C GLN A 294 -7.54 15.64 -30.24
N ALA A 295 -7.73 16.96 -30.14
CA ALA A 295 -7.28 17.94 -31.13
C ALA A 295 -5.76 17.88 -31.36
N LEU A 296 -4.96 17.85 -30.29
CA LEU A 296 -3.50 17.70 -30.39
C LEU A 296 -3.09 16.37 -31.05
N THR A 297 -3.83 15.29 -30.78
CA THR A 297 -3.56 13.98 -31.38
C THR A 297 -3.82 13.99 -32.89
N ARG A 298 -4.94 14.58 -33.34
CA ARG A 298 -5.28 14.71 -34.77
C ARG A 298 -4.26 15.57 -35.51
N LEU A 299 -3.90 16.73 -34.96
CA LEU A 299 -2.86 17.59 -35.55
C LEU A 299 -1.51 16.89 -35.62
N LYS A 300 -1.15 16.12 -34.59
CA LYS A 300 0.11 15.37 -34.58
C LYS A 300 0.13 14.29 -35.66
N GLN A 301 -0.95 13.55 -35.82
CA GLN A 301 -1.07 12.54 -36.87
C GLN A 301 -0.96 13.16 -38.27
N ALA A 302 -1.66 14.27 -38.51
CA ALA A 302 -1.57 15.00 -39.79
C ALA A 302 -0.15 15.56 -40.05
N PHE A 303 0.52 16.08 -39.01
CA PHE A 303 1.90 16.56 -39.11
C PHE A 303 2.88 15.43 -39.43
N GLU A 304 2.72 14.25 -38.82
CA GLU A 304 3.54 13.08 -39.11
C GLU A 304 3.25 12.48 -40.49
N ALA A 305 2.02 12.61 -41.00
CA ALA A 305 1.62 12.17 -42.34
C ALA A 305 2.05 13.14 -43.45
N GLY A 306 2.42 14.39 -43.11
CA GLY A 306 2.76 15.44 -44.07
C GLY A 306 1.55 16.23 -44.60
N ASP A 307 0.37 16.03 -44.00
CA ASP A 307 -0.90 16.65 -44.37
C ASP A 307 -1.14 17.99 -43.65
N LEU A 308 -0.17 18.43 -42.84
CA LEU A 308 -0.21 19.67 -42.07
C LEU A 308 0.94 20.59 -42.48
N ALA A 309 0.78 21.30 -43.60
CA ALA A 309 1.83 22.13 -44.19
C ALA A 309 1.68 23.63 -43.86
N THR A 310 0.45 24.10 -43.62
CA THR A 310 0.12 25.50 -43.37
C THR A 310 -0.86 25.67 -42.20
N LEU A 311 -0.97 26.88 -41.65
CA LEU A 311 -1.97 27.18 -40.62
C LEU A 311 -3.42 27.06 -41.12
N ALA A 312 -3.66 27.09 -42.43
CA ALA A 312 -4.99 26.85 -43.00
C ALA A 312 -5.41 25.38 -42.81
N ASP A 313 -4.47 24.45 -42.94
CA ASP A 313 -4.71 23.01 -42.76
C ASP A 313 -5.10 22.69 -41.30
N VAL A 314 -4.53 23.43 -40.35
CA VAL A 314 -4.86 23.33 -38.92
C VAL A 314 -6.35 23.63 -38.70
N ALA A 315 -6.88 24.71 -39.29
CA ALA A 315 -8.29 25.07 -39.13
C ALA A 315 -9.21 23.99 -39.72
N GLN A 316 -8.83 23.37 -40.84
CA GLN A 316 -9.57 22.27 -41.45
C GLN A 316 -9.58 21.00 -40.58
N ILE A 317 -8.42 20.59 -40.04
CA ILE A 317 -8.30 19.41 -39.17
C ILE A 317 -9.00 19.59 -37.82
N LEU A 318 -9.10 20.82 -37.33
CA LEU A 318 -9.80 21.13 -36.08
C LEU A 318 -11.34 21.19 -36.26
N THR A 319 -11.83 21.37 -37.49
CA THR A 319 -13.27 21.50 -37.78
C THR A 319 -13.91 20.23 -38.31
N ASP A 320 -13.13 19.29 -38.84
CA ASP A 320 -13.60 17.95 -39.22
C ASP A 320 -13.54 17.03 -37.98
N PRO A 321 -14.65 16.44 -37.49
CA PRO A 321 -14.67 15.59 -36.30
C PRO A 321 -13.81 14.32 -36.44
#